data_AF-A0A7Y4XKT6-F1
#
_entry.id   AF-A0A7Y4XKT6-F1
#
_cell.length_a   1.000
_cell.length_b   1.000
_cell.length_c   1.000
_cell.angle_alpha   90.00
_cell.angle_beta   90.00
_cell.angle_gamma   90.00
#
_symmetry.space_group_name_H-M   'P 1'
#
loop_
_entity.id
_entity.type
_entity.pdbx_description
1 polymer ?
#
loop_
_entity_poly.entity_id
_entity_poly.type
_entity_poly.pdbx_seq_one_letter_code
_entity_poly.pdbx_strand_id
1 'polypeptide(L)'
;MPPAAAPMPGTRAQKGEPGMMGLPFPKSPGEVPKTLESLYAHLATEGDKRKGGDIGAAIEKLWRLTGGDTVNLLIDRAESFSMKNESERGLPLADAAVDLAPDYAEAWSHRAYLHYRMQNYNAALGDLRRALALEPNHFRALDGMAKILVLLGEKKAALAAYEKLLLVHPNIEGGVEAYEELKKELEGRGI
;
A
#
# COMPACT_ATOMS: atom_id res chain seq x y z
N MET A 1 57.14 -15.63 31.77
CA MET A 1 57.17 -15.99 30.33
C MET A 1 56.80 -17.45 30.24
N PRO A 2 55.67 -17.83 29.59
CA PRO A 2 55.44 -17.77 28.13
C PRO A 2 53.97 -17.32 27.78
N PRO A 3 53.46 -17.51 26.54
CA PRO A 3 53.77 -16.78 25.30
C PRO A 3 52.59 -15.93 24.77
N ALA A 4 52.90 -15.00 23.86
CA ALA A 4 51.95 -14.17 23.12
C ALA A 4 51.12 -15.01 22.13
N ALA A 5 49.80 -14.83 22.16
CA ALA A 5 48.88 -15.41 21.18
C ALA A 5 48.52 -14.39 20.09
N ALA A 6 48.69 -14.83 18.85
CA ALA A 6 48.47 -14.11 17.60
C ALA A 6 47.01 -13.65 17.38
N PRO A 7 46.76 -12.62 16.54
CA PRO A 7 45.42 -12.10 16.29
C PRO A 7 44.58 -13.05 15.44
N MET A 8 43.32 -13.23 15.82
CA MET A 8 42.32 -13.99 15.05
C MET A 8 41.97 -13.26 13.74
N PRO A 9 41.81 -13.98 12.61
CA PRO A 9 41.50 -13.37 11.33
C PRO A 9 40.02 -13.02 11.17
N GLY A 10 39.77 -11.79 10.74
CA GLY A 10 38.73 -11.41 9.78
C GLY A 10 37.28 -11.58 10.21
N THR A 11 36.64 -10.48 10.62
CA THR A 11 35.20 -10.27 10.47
C THR A 11 34.79 -10.55 9.03
N ARG A 12 34.24 -11.75 8.80
CA ARG A 12 33.55 -12.10 7.57
C ARG A 12 32.38 -11.14 7.41
N ALA A 13 32.53 -10.17 6.50
CA ALA A 13 31.44 -9.32 6.06
C ALA A 13 30.25 -10.23 5.71
N GLN A 14 29.16 -10.09 6.47
CA GLN A 14 27.89 -10.71 6.13
C GLN A 14 27.46 -10.13 4.79
N LYS A 15 27.65 -10.89 3.71
CA LYS A 15 26.98 -10.63 2.45
C LYS A 15 25.49 -10.69 2.76
N GLY A 16 24.85 -9.52 2.79
CA GLY A 16 23.41 -9.42 2.99
C GLY A 16 22.71 -10.31 1.96
N GLU A 17 21.70 -11.04 2.43
CA GLU A 17 20.82 -11.80 1.54
C GLU A 17 20.35 -10.87 0.42
N PRO A 18 20.38 -11.31 -0.85
CA PRO A 18 19.86 -10.50 -1.93
C PRO A 18 18.39 -10.25 -1.63
N GLY A 19 18.03 -9.00 -1.34
CA GLY A 19 16.63 -8.61 -1.19
C GLY A 19 15.84 -8.96 -2.46
N MET A 20 14.51 -8.99 -2.36
CA MET A 20 13.64 -9.19 -3.52
C MET A 20 14.13 -8.28 -4.67
N MET A 21 14.57 -8.90 -5.78
CA MET A 21 15.08 -8.20 -6.96
C MET A 21 16.38 -7.37 -6.77
N GLY A 22 17.18 -7.65 -5.73
CA GLY A 22 18.43 -6.91 -5.46
C GLY A 22 18.22 -5.53 -4.82
N LEU A 23 16.98 -5.21 -4.42
CA LEU A 23 16.66 -3.99 -3.68
C LEU A 23 16.96 -4.17 -2.19
N PRO A 24 17.53 -3.17 -1.50
CA PRO A 24 17.89 -3.29 -0.09
C PRO A 24 16.62 -3.39 0.77
N PHE A 25 16.34 -4.58 1.31
CA PHE A 25 15.28 -4.77 2.31
C PHE A 25 15.78 -4.26 3.67
N PRO A 26 14.95 -3.54 4.46
CA PRO A 26 15.40 -2.95 5.71
C PRO A 26 15.79 -4.06 6.69
N LYS A 27 16.93 -3.86 7.37
CA LYS A 27 17.44 -4.81 8.37
C LYS A 27 16.94 -4.48 9.77
N SER A 28 16.39 -3.29 9.95
CA SER A 28 15.83 -2.82 11.22
C SER A 28 14.60 -1.94 10.97
N PRO A 29 13.68 -1.80 11.95
CA PRO A 29 12.50 -0.95 11.82
C PRO A 29 12.82 0.52 11.48
N GLY A 30 13.97 1.04 11.93
CA GLY A 30 14.39 2.42 11.66
C GLY A 30 14.82 2.68 10.21
N GLU A 31 15.07 1.63 9.42
CA GLU A 31 15.41 1.75 8.00
C GLU A 31 14.17 1.79 7.10
N VAL A 32 13.01 1.34 7.59
CA VAL A 32 11.77 1.20 6.81
C VAL A 32 11.39 2.49 6.08
N PRO A 33 11.37 3.69 6.71
CA PRO A 33 10.99 4.91 6.00
C PRO A 33 11.90 5.25 4.82
N LYS A 34 13.22 5.08 4.98
CA LYS A 34 14.20 5.34 3.91
C LYS A 34 14.08 4.32 2.79
N THR A 35 13.83 3.06 3.13
CA THR A 35 13.60 2.03 2.11
C THR A 35 12.31 2.31 1.34
N LEU A 36 11.22 2.68 2.02
CA LEU A 36 9.96 3.05 1.38
C LEU A 36 10.14 4.22 0.40
N GLU A 37 10.84 5.27 0.81
CA GLU A 37 11.15 6.42 -0.06
C GLU A 37 11.89 6.00 -1.34
N SER A 38 12.91 5.15 -1.21
CA SER A 38 13.64 4.61 -2.37
C SER A 38 12.75 3.74 -3.25
N LEU A 39 11.87 2.93 -2.67
CA LEU A 39 10.96 2.07 -3.45
C LEU A 39 9.90 2.88 -4.18
N TYR A 40 9.35 3.94 -3.59
CA TYR A 40 8.43 4.84 -4.29
C TYR A 40 9.10 5.52 -5.49
N ALA A 41 10.33 6.00 -5.33
CA ALA A 41 11.08 6.62 -6.42
C ALA A 41 11.33 5.63 -7.58
N HIS A 42 11.68 4.38 -7.26
CA HIS A 42 11.83 3.33 -8.27
C HIS A 42 10.49 2.96 -8.91
N LEU A 43 9.43 2.83 -8.13
CA LEU A 43 8.09 2.49 -8.63
C LEU A 43 7.57 3.54 -9.62
N ALA A 44 7.74 4.82 -9.28
CA ALA A 44 7.29 5.95 -10.09
C ALA A 44 8.01 6.09 -11.44
N THR A 45 9.22 5.54 -11.56
CA THR A 45 10.06 5.65 -12.77
C THR A 45 10.22 4.33 -13.53
N GLU A 46 9.76 3.22 -12.97
CA GLU A 46 9.83 1.91 -13.60
C GLU A 46 8.86 1.82 -14.78
N GLY A 47 9.37 1.49 -15.96
CA GLY A 47 8.57 1.31 -17.18
C GLY A 47 8.15 -0.14 -17.42
N ASP A 48 8.80 -1.11 -16.78
CA ASP A 48 8.45 -2.51 -16.90
C ASP A 48 7.33 -2.88 -15.92
N LYS A 49 6.18 -3.29 -16.47
CA LYS A 49 4.98 -3.63 -15.68
C LYS A 49 5.23 -4.73 -14.64
N ARG A 50 6.04 -5.75 -14.98
CA ARG A 50 6.32 -6.87 -14.08
C ARG A 50 7.18 -6.41 -12.92
N LYS A 51 8.26 -5.66 -13.19
CA LYS A 51 9.11 -5.08 -12.15
C LYS A 51 8.35 -4.08 -11.28
N GLY A 52 7.49 -3.26 -11.87
CA GLY A 52 6.60 -2.36 -11.13
C GLY A 52 5.74 -3.12 -10.13
N GLY A 53 5.13 -4.23 -10.54
CA GLY A 53 4.39 -5.12 -9.64
C GLY A 53 5.26 -5.70 -8.52
N ASP A 54 6.49 -6.13 -8.82
CA ASP A 54 7.42 -6.67 -7.82
C ASP A 54 7.83 -5.59 -6.78
N ILE A 55 8.05 -4.34 -7.22
CA ILE A 55 8.32 -3.20 -6.33
C ILE A 55 7.10 -2.86 -5.47
N GLY A 56 5.90 -2.83 -6.07
CA GLY A 56 4.64 -2.63 -5.36
C GLY A 56 4.43 -3.67 -4.26
N ALA A 57 4.65 -4.95 -4.56
CA ALA A 57 4.57 -6.03 -3.57
C ALA A 57 5.60 -5.88 -2.44
N ALA A 58 6.81 -5.38 -2.74
CA ALA A 58 7.81 -5.08 -1.72
C ALA A 58 7.35 -3.95 -0.78
N ILE A 59 6.75 -2.89 -1.32
CA ILE A 59 6.18 -1.78 -0.54
C ILE A 59 5.05 -2.28 0.38
N GLU A 60 4.12 -3.07 -0.14
CA GLU A 60 3.03 -3.64 0.66
C GLU A 60 3.54 -4.50 1.80
N LYS A 61 4.59 -5.29 1.55
CA LYS A 61 5.25 -6.06 2.60
C LYS A 61 5.85 -5.16 3.68
N LEU A 62 6.45 -4.03 3.29
CA LEU A 62 6.99 -3.06 4.25
C LEU A 62 5.89 -2.37 5.06
N TRP A 63 4.78 -1.98 4.44
CA TRP A 63 3.61 -1.49 5.18
C TRP A 63 3.15 -2.53 6.19
N ARG A 64 3.00 -3.80 5.78
CA ARG A 64 2.63 -4.89 6.72
C ARG A 64 3.57 -4.99 7.92
N LEU A 65 4.88 -4.81 7.75
CA LEU A 65 5.84 -4.92 8.85
C LEU A 65 5.64 -3.84 9.94
N THR A 66 5.05 -2.69 9.62
CA THR A 66 4.87 -1.60 10.59
C THR A 66 3.62 -1.76 11.45
N GLY A 67 2.63 -2.55 11.03
CA GLY A 67 1.37 -2.73 11.74
C GLY A 67 1.44 -3.57 13.02
N GLY A 68 2.46 -4.41 13.17
CA GLY A 68 2.57 -5.37 14.27
C GLY A 68 1.67 -6.60 14.11
N ASP A 69 2.09 -7.72 14.71
CA ASP A 69 1.51 -9.04 14.45
C ASP A 69 0.02 -9.15 14.79
N THR A 70 -0.41 -8.56 15.90
CA THR A 70 -1.82 -8.61 16.32
C THR A 70 -2.74 -7.87 15.35
N VAL A 71 -2.35 -6.66 14.94
CA VAL A 71 -3.14 -5.84 14.00
C VAL A 71 -3.19 -6.54 12.64
N ASN A 72 -2.06 -7.06 12.16
CA ASN A 72 -1.99 -7.81 10.92
C ASN A 72 -2.89 -9.05 10.93
N LEU A 73 -2.93 -9.79 12.05
CA LEU A 73 -3.82 -10.94 12.19
C LEU A 73 -5.30 -10.55 12.13
N LEU A 74 -5.67 -9.42 12.74
CA LEU A 74 -7.04 -8.90 12.67
C LEU A 74 -7.42 -8.53 11.23
N ILE A 75 -6.52 -7.84 10.53
CA ILE A 75 -6.67 -7.48 9.11
C ILE A 75 -6.83 -8.73 8.23
N ASP A 76 -5.94 -9.72 8.36
CA ASP A 76 -5.97 -10.97 7.60
C ASP A 76 -7.30 -11.71 7.77
N ARG A 77 -7.79 -11.75 9.01
CA ARG A 77 -9.05 -12.41 9.32
C ARG A 77 -10.25 -11.63 8.77
N ALA A 78 -10.22 -10.30 8.86
CA ALA A 78 -11.25 -9.44 8.26
C ALA A 78 -11.30 -9.62 6.73
N GLU A 79 -10.14 -9.67 6.08
CA GLU A 79 -10.02 -9.91 4.64
C GLU A 79 -10.54 -11.31 4.25
N SER A 80 -10.21 -12.35 5.03
CA SER A 80 -10.72 -13.70 4.80
C SER A 80 -12.26 -13.77 4.82
N PHE A 81 -12.92 -13.05 5.72
CA PHE A 81 -14.38 -12.92 5.71
C PHE A 81 -14.87 -12.20 4.45
N SER A 82 -14.21 -11.12 4.05
CA SER A 82 -14.56 -10.39 2.83
C SER A 82 -14.43 -11.24 1.57
N MET A 83 -13.41 -12.10 1.47
CA MET A 83 -13.24 -13.05 0.36
C MET A 83 -14.39 -14.08 0.27
N LYS A 84 -15.04 -14.38 1.39
CA LYS A 84 -16.20 -15.27 1.47
C LYS A 84 -17.55 -14.56 1.26
N ASN A 85 -17.52 -13.27 0.88
CA ASN A 85 -18.69 -12.38 0.83
C ASN A 85 -19.36 -12.19 2.20
N GLU A 86 -18.63 -12.38 3.30
CA GLU A 86 -19.10 -12.23 4.67
C GLU A 86 -18.56 -10.94 5.32
N SER A 87 -18.49 -9.83 4.57
CA SER A 87 -17.85 -8.58 5.01
C SER A 87 -18.39 -8.03 6.33
N GLU A 88 -19.68 -8.25 6.64
CA GLU A 88 -20.27 -7.85 7.92
C GLU A 88 -19.62 -8.54 9.12
N ARG A 89 -19.16 -9.79 8.96
CA ARG A 89 -18.44 -10.52 10.02
C ARG A 89 -16.98 -10.09 10.16
N GLY A 90 -16.41 -9.55 9.09
CA GLY A 90 -15.05 -9.02 9.07
C GLY A 90 -14.96 -7.60 9.66
N LEU A 91 -16.03 -6.81 9.57
CA LEU A 91 -16.01 -5.39 9.96
C LEU A 91 -15.57 -5.18 11.42
N PRO A 92 -16.09 -5.92 12.43
CA PRO A 92 -15.65 -5.73 13.82
C PRO A 92 -14.15 -6.01 14.05
N LEU A 93 -13.54 -6.86 13.22
CA LEU A 93 -12.11 -7.13 13.28
C LEU A 93 -11.30 -5.98 12.69
N ALA A 94 -11.79 -5.40 11.59
CA ALA A 94 -11.18 -4.21 11.00
C ALA A 94 -11.34 -2.97 11.92
N ASP A 95 -12.46 -2.84 12.62
CA ASP A 95 -12.65 -1.82 13.66
C ASP A 95 -11.64 -1.99 14.79
N ALA A 96 -11.49 -3.20 15.32
CA ALA A 96 -10.49 -3.49 16.35
C ALA A 96 -9.05 -3.22 15.87
N ALA A 97 -8.75 -3.46 14.59
CA ALA A 97 -7.43 -3.15 14.02
C ALA A 97 -7.16 -1.63 13.98
N VAL A 98 -8.15 -0.84 13.58
CA VAL A 98 -8.08 0.63 13.57
C VAL A 98 -7.99 1.21 14.99
N ASP A 99 -8.74 0.66 15.94
CA ASP A 99 -8.71 1.10 17.34
C ASP A 99 -7.36 0.80 18.00
N LEU A 100 -6.74 -0.34 17.66
CA LEU A 100 -5.44 -0.75 18.20
C LEU A 100 -4.27 0.02 17.58
N ALA A 101 -4.37 0.38 16.30
CA ALA A 101 -3.33 1.09 15.56
C ALA A 101 -3.91 2.23 14.70
N PRO A 102 -4.35 3.34 15.32
CA PRO A 102 -5.01 4.45 14.63
C PRO A 102 -4.08 5.26 13.71
N ASP A 103 -2.78 5.06 13.83
CA ASP A 103 -1.70 5.64 13.01
C ASP A 103 -1.18 4.67 11.93
N TYR A 104 -1.78 3.50 11.78
CA TYR A 104 -1.40 2.51 10.77
C TYR A 104 -2.31 2.56 9.53
N ALA A 105 -1.77 3.04 8.41
CA ALA A 105 -2.55 3.31 7.19
C ALA A 105 -3.27 2.07 6.62
N GLU A 106 -2.66 0.89 6.65
CA GLU A 106 -3.25 -0.35 6.12
C GLU A 106 -4.52 -0.78 6.89
N ALA A 107 -4.58 -0.58 8.21
CA ALA A 107 -5.80 -0.89 8.97
C ALA A 107 -7.00 -0.09 8.46
N TRP A 108 -6.80 1.21 8.18
CA TRP A 108 -7.84 2.06 7.59
C TRP A 108 -8.17 1.64 6.15
N SER A 109 -7.17 1.34 5.33
CA SER A 109 -7.35 0.88 3.94
C SER A 109 -8.15 -0.42 3.85
N HIS A 110 -7.85 -1.40 4.70
CA HIS A 110 -8.57 -2.65 4.78
C HIS A 110 -10.01 -2.46 5.30
N ARG A 111 -10.24 -1.62 6.32
CA ARG A 111 -11.61 -1.32 6.75
C ARG A 111 -12.42 -0.63 5.64
N ALA A 112 -11.80 0.29 4.90
CA ALA A 112 -12.43 0.91 3.74
C ALA A 112 -12.82 -0.11 2.68
N TYR A 113 -11.98 -1.10 2.41
CA TYR A 113 -12.29 -2.18 1.48
C TYR A 113 -13.52 -2.99 1.92
N LEU A 114 -13.65 -3.29 3.22
CA LEU A 114 -14.85 -3.94 3.75
C LEU A 114 -16.09 -3.07 3.56
N HIS A 115 -16.02 -1.77 3.90
CA HIS A 115 -17.11 -0.83 3.66
C HIS A 115 -17.49 -0.74 2.19
N TYR A 116 -16.52 -0.70 1.28
CA TYR A 116 -16.73 -0.72 -0.16
C TYR A 116 -17.50 -1.98 -0.60
N ARG A 117 -17.11 -3.16 -0.11
CA ARG A 117 -17.78 -4.44 -0.41
C ARG A 117 -19.22 -4.48 0.11
N MET A 118 -19.52 -3.73 1.17
CA MET A 118 -20.87 -3.53 1.70
C MET A 118 -21.61 -2.34 1.07
N GLN A 119 -21.05 -1.71 0.02
CA GLN A 119 -21.59 -0.51 -0.65
C GLN A 119 -21.71 0.73 0.27
N ASN A 120 -21.02 0.73 1.41
CA ASN A 120 -20.95 1.85 2.35
C ASN A 120 -19.89 2.86 1.90
N TYR A 121 -20.08 3.44 0.71
CA TYR A 121 -19.06 4.26 0.01
C TYR A 121 -18.60 5.49 0.79
N ASN A 122 -19.49 6.16 1.53
CA ASN A 122 -19.12 7.33 2.33
C ASN A 122 -18.19 6.97 3.49
N ALA A 123 -18.44 5.84 4.17
CA ALA A 123 -17.56 5.34 5.24
C ALA A 123 -16.21 4.92 4.66
N ALA A 124 -16.22 4.20 3.54
CA ALA A 124 -14.99 3.82 2.82
C ALA A 124 -14.15 5.05 2.42
N LEU A 125 -14.76 6.11 1.88
CA LEU A 125 -14.04 7.35 1.58
C LEU A 125 -13.48 8.06 2.82
N GLY A 126 -14.17 7.98 3.97
CA GLY A 126 -13.65 8.49 5.24
C GLY A 126 -12.36 7.77 5.64
N ASP A 127 -12.39 6.44 5.61
CA ASP A 127 -11.26 5.59 5.95
C ASP A 127 -10.10 5.74 4.95
N LEU A 128 -10.37 5.82 3.65
CA LEU A 128 -9.35 6.04 2.63
C LEU A 128 -8.66 7.40 2.79
N ARG A 129 -9.41 8.46 3.11
CA ARG A 129 -8.82 9.76 3.43
C ARG A 129 -7.91 9.67 4.66
N ARG A 130 -8.28 8.88 5.67
CA ARG A 130 -7.45 8.68 6.85
C ARG A 130 -6.19 7.87 6.52
N ALA A 131 -6.29 6.81 5.73
CA ALA A 131 -5.15 6.05 5.23
C ALA A 131 -4.18 6.95 4.45
N LEU A 132 -4.69 7.78 3.54
CA LEU A 132 -3.89 8.70 2.72
C LEU A 132 -3.32 9.88 3.51
N ALA A 133 -3.91 10.25 4.65
CA ALA A 133 -3.31 11.23 5.56
C ALA A 133 -2.10 10.67 6.33
N LEU A 134 -2.07 9.34 6.55
CA LEU A 134 -0.97 8.64 7.20
C LEU A 134 0.12 8.24 6.20
N GLU A 135 -0.28 7.77 5.02
CA GLU A 135 0.60 7.36 3.93
C GLU A 135 0.10 7.95 2.59
N PRO A 136 0.58 9.13 2.18
CA PRO A 136 0.14 9.79 0.95
C PRO A 136 0.38 8.99 -0.33
N ASN A 137 1.38 8.10 -0.34
CA ASN A 137 1.72 7.26 -1.48
C ASN A 137 1.05 5.89 -1.43
N HIS A 138 0.00 5.72 -0.61
CA HIS A 138 -0.71 4.46 -0.48
C HIS A 138 -1.53 4.16 -1.75
N PHE A 139 -0.93 3.49 -2.73
CA PHE A 139 -1.54 3.27 -4.04
C PHE A 139 -2.81 2.42 -4.01
N ARG A 140 -2.95 1.45 -3.09
CA ARG A 140 -4.23 0.73 -2.89
C ARG A 140 -5.35 1.67 -2.39
N ALA A 141 -5.03 2.61 -1.50
CA ALA A 141 -6.01 3.57 -1.00
C ALA A 141 -6.37 4.62 -2.07
N LEU A 142 -5.39 5.08 -2.86
CA LEU A 142 -5.64 5.96 -4.01
C LEU A 142 -6.56 5.29 -5.05
N ASP A 143 -6.27 4.03 -5.40
CA ASP A 143 -7.09 3.25 -6.34
C ASP A 143 -8.51 3.02 -5.80
N GLY A 144 -8.64 2.60 -4.54
CA GLY A 144 -9.95 2.45 -3.88
C GLY A 144 -10.74 3.76 -3.86
N MET A 145 -10.08 4.88 -3.59
CA MET A 145 -10.72 6.20 -3.58
C MET A 145 -11.18 6.60 -4.98
N ALA A 146 -10.34 6.43 -6.00
CA ALA A 146 -10.68 6.74 -7.38
C ALA A 146 -11.89 5.92 -7.85
N LYS A 147 -11.88 4.60 -7.63
CA LYS A 147 -12.98 3.69 -7.98
C LYS A 147 -14.30 4.09 -7.31
N ILE A 148 -14.27 4.41 -6.02
CA ILE A 148 -15.48 4.83 -5.31
C ILE A 148 -15.99 6.17 -5.85
N LEU A 149 -15.11 7.13 -6.13
CA LEU A 149 -15.50 8.42 -6.70
C LEU A 149 -16.13 8.27 -8.09
N VAL A 150 -15.65 7.33 -8.92
CA VAL A 150 -16.29 6.99 -10.20
C VAL A 150 -17.72 6.47 -9.96
N LEU A 151 -17.91 5.55 -9.01
CA LEU A 151 -19.23 4.99 -8.67
C LEU A 151 -20.21 6.06 -8.16
N LEU A 152 -19.72 7.06 -7.44
CA LEU A 152 -20.52 8.19 -6.96
C LEU A 152 -20.76 9.27 -8.03
N GLY A 153 -20.18 9.13 -9.23
CA GLY A 153 -20.29 10.11 -10.31
C GLY A 153 -19.41 11.35 -10.12
N GLU A 154 -18.52 11.35 -9.14
CA GLU A 154 -17.59 12.44 -8.82
C GLU A 154 -16.35 12.41 -9.74
N LYS A 155 -16.61 12.49 -11.05
CA LYS A 155 -15.63 12.21 -12.11
C LYS A 155 -14.38 13.08 -12.06
N LYS A 156 -14.52 14.38 -11.74
CA LYS A 156 -13.36 15.28 -11.61
C LYS A 156 -12.46 14.88 -10.44
N ALA A 157 -13.05 14.50 -9.31
CA ALA A 157 -12.31 14.07 -8.14
C ALA A 157 -11.66 12.70 -8.36
N ALA A 158 -12.37 11.78 -9.03
CA ALA A 158 -11.82 10.49 -9.44
C ALA A 158 -10.61 10.65 -10.38
N LEU A 159 -10.68 11.57 -11.35
CA LEU A 159 -9.57 11.84 -12.27
C LEU A 159 -8.33 12.30 -11.50
N ALA A 160 -8.48 13.25 -10.57
CA ALA A 160 -7.38 13.72 -9.73
C ALA A 160 -6.81 12.61 -8.82
N ALA A 161 -7.64 11.67 -8.36
CA ALA A 161 -7.17 10.51 -7.60
C ALA A 161 -6.36 9.53 -8.47
N TYR A 162 -6.82 9.28 -9.70
CA TYR A 162 -6.07 8.49 -10.69
C TYR A 162 -4.77 9.15 -11.12
N GLU A 163 -4.73 10.46 -11.30
CA GLU A 163 -3.48 11.20 -11.57
C GLU A 163 -2.45 10.96 -10.46
N LYS A 164 -2.85 11.12 -9.20
CA LYS A 164 -1.98 10.84 -8.05
C LYS A 164 -1.55 9.37 -8.02
N LEU A 165 -2.47 8.45 -8.30
CA LEU A 165 -2.16 7.02 -8.35
C LEU A 165 -1.08 6.72 -9.39
N LEU A 166 -1.22 7.26 -10.60
CA LEU A 166 -0.30 7.02 -11.70
C LEU A 166 1.05 7.72 -11.51
N LEU A 167 1.12 8.80 -10.72
CA LEU A 167 2.39 9.38 -10.29
C LEU A 167 3.16 8.46 -9.33
N VAL A 168 2.46 7.70 -8.49
CA VAL A 168 3.07 6.79 -7.51
C VAL A 168 3.36 5.42 -8.12
N HIS A 169 2.38 4.86 -8.86
CA HIS A 169 2.44 3.54 -9.46
C HIS A 169 1.92 3.58 -10.91
N PRO A 170 2.75 4.02 -11.88
CA PRO A 170 2.36 4.18 -13.28
C PRO A 170 1.85 2.87 -13.92
N ASN A 171 2.39 1.73 -13.48
CA ASN A 171 2.07 0.41 -14.04
C ASN A 171 0.93 -0.32 -13.32
N ILE A 172 0.14 0.37 -12.49
CA ILE A 172 -0.93 -0.29 -11.76
C ILE A 172 -2.00 -0.78 -12.73
N GLU A 173 -2.48 -2.00 -12.52
CA GLU A 173 -3.41 -2.64 -13.44
C GLU A 173 -4.73 -1.86 -13.56
N GLY A 174 -5.13 -1.54 -14.79
CA GLY A 174 -6.37 -0.81 -15.07
C GLY A 174 -6.34 0.69 -14.77
N GLY A 175 -5.24 1.21 -14.19
CA GLY A 175 -5.15 2.61 -13.76
C GLY A 175 -5.09 3.59 -14.94
N VAL A 176 -4.30 3.27 -15.96
CA VAL A 176 -4.14 4.12 -17.16
C VAL A 176 -5.43 4.13 -17.97
N GLU A 177 -6.05 2.97 -18.15
CA GLU A 177 -7.30 2.83 -18.88
C GLU A 177 -8.43 3.62 -18.21
N ALA A 178 -8.58 3.50 -16.88
CA ALA A 178 -9.58 4.23 -16.12
C ALA A 178 -9.35 5.75 -16.15
N TYR A 179 -8.10 6.20 -16.07
CA TYR A 179 -7.74 7.61 -16.20
C TYR A 179 -8.11 8.18 -17.57
N GLU A 180 -7.70 7.50 -18.65
CA GLU A 180 -7.95 7.96 -20.02
C GLU A 180 -9.44 7.94 -20.40
N GLU A 181 -10.19 6.93 -19.94
CA GLU A 181 -11.65 6.88 -20.12
C GLU A 181 -12.33 8.08 -19.46
N LEU A 182 -11.97 8.35 -18.21
CA LEU A 182 -12.56 9.43 -17.43
C LEU A 182 -12.19 10.81 -17.98
N LYS A 183 -10.96 10.97 -18.46
CA LYS A 183 -10.48 12.18 -19.13
C LYS A 183 -11.29 12.47 -20.39
N LYS A 184 -11.41 11.48 -21.29
CA LYS A 184 -12.20 11.60 -22.53
C LYS A 184 -13.65 11.97 -22.25
N GLU A 185 -14.24 11.36 -21.23
CA GLU A 185 -15.62 11.64 -20.88
C GLU A 185 -15.81 13.08 -20.38
N LEU A 186 -14.87 13.61 -19.61
CA LEU A 186 -14.91 14.99 -19.12
C LEU A 186 -14.67 16.01 -20.24
N GLU A 187 -13.77 15.70 -21.19
CA GLU A 187 -13.51 16.53 -22.38
C GLU A 187 -14.72 16.52 -23.34
N GLY A 188 -15.35 15.36 -23.54
CA GLY A 188 -16.52 15.21 -24.42
C GLY A 188 -17.84 15.79 -23.88
N ARG A 189 -17.93 16.05 -22.58
CA ARG A 189 -19.09 16.73 -21.94
C ARG A 189 -18.92 18.26 -21.88
N GLY A 190 -17.81 18.80 -22.39
CA GLY A 190 -17.47 20.22 -22.36
C GLY A 190 -17.89 21.03 -23.59
N ILE A 191 -18.63 20.42 -24.53
CA ILE A 191 -19.15 21.01 -25.78
C ILE A 191 -20.67 20.92 -25.81
#